data_AF-A0ABC9WZQ4-F1
#
_entry.id   AF-A0ABC9WZQ4-F1
#
_cell.length_a   1.000
_cell.length_b   1.000
_cell.length_c   1.000
_cell.angle_alpha   90.00
_cell.angle_beta   90.00
_cell.angle_gamma   90.00
#
_symmetry.space_group_name_H-M   'P 1'
#
loop_
_entity.id
_entity.type
_entity.pdbx_description
1 polymer ?
#
loop_
_entity_poly.entity_id
_entity_poly.type
_entity_poly.pdbx_seq_one_letter_code
_entity_poly.pdbx_strand_id
1 'polypeptide(L)'
;MRRGAVLDLILTNKEGLVGNVKLKGSLGCSDHDVVEFKILRAARRAHSKLATLDFRRADFGLFRDLLGRLPWDKALEGREAQESCIVFKDHLLQAQE
;
A
#
# COMPACT_ATOMS: atom_id res chain seq x y z
N MET A 1 -20.51 23.60 -10.53
CA MET A 1 -19.55 22.49 -10.71
C MET A 1 -18.63 22.83 -11.87
N ARG A 2 -17.32 22.98 -11.64
CA ARG A 2 -16.32 23.20 -12.72
C ARG A 2 -16.04 21.86 -13.39
N ARG A 3 -16.86 21.52 -14.38
CA ARG A 3 -16.71 20.29 -15.16
C ARG A 3 -15.42 20.38 -15.98
N GLY A 4 -14.45 19.49 -15.72
CA GLY A 4 -13.24 19.35 -16.55
C GLY A 4 -11.96 20.03 -16.06
N ALA A 5 -11.84 20.42 -14.79
CA ALA A 5 -10.56 20.88 -14.23
C ALA A 5 -9.71 19.68 -13.78
N VAL A 6 -8.47 19.56 -14.30
CA VAL A 6 -7.47 18.60 -13.81
C VAL A 6 -6.75 19.25 -12.63
N LEU A 7 -6.95 18.72 -11.42
CA LEU A 7 -6.33 19.21 -10.18
C LEU A 7 -5.25 18.26 -9.65
N ASP A 8 -5.11 17.09 -10.26
CA ASP A 8 -4.20 16.04 -9.81
C ASP A 8 -2.82 16.19 -10.46
N LEU A 9 -1.77 16.19 -9.62
CA LEU A 9 -0.38 16.32 -10.05
C LEU A 9 0.43 15.10 -9.63
N ILE A 10 1.19 14.52 -10.57
CA ILE A 10 2.17 13.48 -10.29
C ILE A 10 3.56 14.10 -10.44
N LEU A 11 4.27 14.25 -9.32
CA LEU A 11 5.65 14.72 -9.29
C LEU A 11 6.62 13.53 -9.22
N THR A 12 7.67 13.56 -10.04
CA THR A 12 8.75 12.58 -10.00
C THR A 12 10.10 13.28 -10.03
N ASN A 13 11.07 12.74 -9.29
CA ASN A 13 12.45 13.20 -9.28
C ASN A 13 13.30 12.58 -10.40
N LYS A 14 12.72 11.69 -11.22
CA LYS A 14 13.41 10.97 -12.28
C LYS A 14 12.57 10.96 -13.54
N GLU A 15 13.14 11.51 -14.61
CA GLU A 15 12.53 11.49 -15.93
C GLU A 15 12.23 10.05 -16.39
N GLY A 16 11.06 9.84 -16.98
CA GLY A 16 10.62 8.54 -17.48
C GLY A 16 10.26 7.51 -16.40
N LEU A 17 10.26 7.86 -15.11
CA LEU A 17 9.84 6.93 -14.05
C LEU A 17 8.33 6.64 -14.10
N VAL A 18 7.53 7.60 -14.56
CA VAL A 18 6.08 7.48 -14.66
C VAL A 18 5.68 7.44 -16.13
N GLY A 19 4.83 6.49 -16.52
CA GLY A 19 4.28 6.38 -17.87
C GLY A 19 2.84 5.87 -17.87
N ASN A 20 2.19 5.86 -19.04
CA ASN A 20 0.80 5.42 -19.21
C ASN A 20 -0.20 6.10 -18.25
N VAL A 21 -0.08 7.42 -18.09
CA VAL A 21 -1.01 8.22 -17.26
C VAL A 21 -2.36 8.34 -17.99
N LYS A 22 -3.46 7.98 -17.32
CA LYS A 22 -4.83 8.10 -17.84
C LYS A 22 -5.81 8.34 -16.69
N LEU A 23 -6.95 8.96 -17.01
CA LEU A 23 -8.06 9.08 -16.08
C LEU A 23 -8.97 7.86 -16.17
N LYS A 24 -9.46 7.37 -15.05
CA LYS A 24 -10.26 6.14 -14.93
C LYS A 24 -11.55 6.36 -14.16
N GLY A 25 -12.33 7.37 -14.55
CA GLY A 25 -13.65 7.68 -13.96
C GLY A 25 -13.62 7.90 -12.44
N SER A 26 -14.77 8.21 -11.85
CA SER A 26 -14.87 8.38 -10.41
C SER A 26 -14.81 7.03 -9.69
N LEU A 27 -14.16 7.01 -8.52
CA LEU A 27 -14.23 5.88 -7.60
C LEU A 27 -15.37 6.12 -6.59
N GLY A 28 -16.45 5.35 -6.70
CA GLY A 28 -17.63 5.52 -5.83
C GLY A 28 -18.31 6.89 -6.05
N CYS A 29 -18.63 7.59 -4.96
CA CYS A 29 -19.26 8.91 -4.99
C CYS A 29 -18.26 10.08 -5.05
N SER A 30 -16.98 9.81 -5.34
CA SER A 30 -15.99 10.88 -5.49
C SER A 30 -16.34 11.78 -6.68
N ASP A 31 -16.10 13.07 -6.50
CA ASP A 31 -16.20 14.10 -7.54
C ASP A 31 -14.93 14.21 -8.40
N HIS A 32 -13.91 13.39 -8.11
CA HIS A 32 -12.65 13.30 -8.86
C HIS A 32 -12.53 11.99 -9.63
N ASP A 33 -11.98 12.09 -10.84
CA ASP A 33 -11.59 10.93 -11.62
C ASP A 33 -10.26 10.34 -11.11
N VAL A 34 -10.18 9.02 -11.06
CA VAL A 34 -8.95 8.32 -10.66
C VAL A 34 -7.85 8.54 -11.69
N VAL A 35 -6.66 8.96 -11.25
CA VAL A 35 -5.46 8.97 -12.10
C VAL A 35 -4.76 7.61 -12.02
N GLU A 36 -4.79 6.86 -13.12
CA GLU A 36 -4.05 5.60 -13.26
C GLU A 36 -2.73 5.85 -14.01
N PHE A 37 -1.62 5.33 -13.49
CA PHE A 37 -0.30 5.45 -14.11
C PHE A 37 0.55 4.20 -13.84
N LYS A 38 1.63 4.02 -14.59
CA LYS A 38 2.63 2.97 -14.39
C LYS A 38 3.93 3.55 -13.90
N ILE A 39 4.51 2.95 -12.87
CA ILE A 39 5.87 3.25 -12.42
C ILE A 39 6.83 2.27 -13.13
N LEU A 40 7.68 2.80 -14.00
CA LEU A 40 8.70 2.07 -14.71
C LEU A 40 9.89 1.80 -13.78
N ARG A 41 9.85 0.69 -13.05
CA ARG A 41 10.96 0.24 -12.21
C ARG A 41 11.53 -1.06 -12.75
N ALA A 42 12.84 -1.08 -13.01
CA ALA A 42 13.58 -2.32 -13.15
C ALA A 42 13.62 -2.99 -11.76
N ALA A 43 12.73 -3.96 -11.53
CA ALA A 43 12.73 -4.73 -10.30
C ALA A 43 13.90 -5.72 -10.35
N ARG A 44 15.03 -5.40 -9.69
CA ARG A 44 15.88 -6.47 -9.17
C ARG A 44 15.09 -7.14 -8.04
N ARG A 45 14.57 -8.33 -8.31
CA ARG A 45 14.10 -9.22 -7.24
C ARG A 45 15.31 -9.53 -6.38
N ALA A 46 15.46 -8.82 -5.26
CA ALA A 46 16.24 -9.38 -4.16
C ALA A 46 15.50 -10.66 -3.76
N HIS A 47 16.24 -11.78 -3.62
CA HIS A 47 15.70 -12.98 -2.98
C HIS A 47 15.50 -12.68 -1.48
N SER A 48 14.52 -11.83 -1.15
CA SER A 48 14.02 -11.75 0.21
C SER A 48 13.21 -13.01 0.44
N LYS A 49 13.68 -13.87 1.34
CA LYS A 49 12.95 -15.04 1.86
C LYS A 49 11.78 -14.57 2.76
N LEU A 50 10.99 -13.63 2.26
CA LEU A 50 9.83 -13.08 2.95
C LEU A 50 8.65 -13.94 2.52
N ALA A 51 7.97 -14.56 3.49
CA ALA A 51 6.77 -15.35 3.22
C ALA A 51 5.82 -14.50 2.36
N THR A 52 5.43 -15.03 1.20
CA THR A 52 4.46 -14.35 0.33
C THR A 52 3.13 -14.32 1.07
N LEU A 53 2.72 -13.13 1.52
CA LEU A 53 1.45 -12.94 2.21
C LEU A 53 0.30 -13.06 1.20
N ASP A 54 -0.34 -14.22 1.13
CA ASP A 54 -1.64 -14.40 0.45
C ASP A 54 -2.82 -13.75 1.20
N PHE A 55 -3.03 -12.45 0.95
CA PHE A 55 -4.14 -11.67 1.51
C PHE A 55 -5.53 -12.29 1.27
N ARG A 56 -5.70 -13.20 0.30
CA ARG A 56 -7.00 -13.85 0.04
C ARG A 56 -7.34 -14.93 1.07
N ARG A 57 -6.31 -15.48 1.74
CA ARG A 57 -6.45 -16.53 2.77
C ARG A 57 -6.37 -15.97 4.20
N ALA A 58 -6.15 -14.67 4.34
CA ALA A 58 -6.06 -14.03 5.64
C ALA A 58 -7.45 -13.79 6.23
N ASP A 59 -7.67 -14.21 7.48
CA ASP A 59 -8.82 -13.80 8.28
C ASP A 59 -8.57 -12.36 8.78
N PHE A 60 -9.20 -11.38 8.13
CA PHE A 60 -9.08 -9.98 8.50
C PHE A 60 -9.73 -9.63 9.84
N GLY A 61 -10.69 -10.44 10.31
CA GLY A 61 -11.28 -10.29 11.64
C GLY A 61 -10.25 -10.64 12.71
N LEU A 62 -9.65 -11.83 12.60
CA LEU A 62 -8.56 -12.27 13.48
C LEU A 62 -7.36 -11.32 13.43
N PHE A 63 -6.98 -10.86 12.23
CA PHE A 63 -5.91 -9.90 12.06
C PHE A 63 -6.16 -8.59 12.82
N ARG A 64 -7.38 -8.04 12.72
CA ARG A 64 -7.76 -6.83 13.44
C ARG A 64 -7.70 -7.04 14.96
N ASP A 65 -8.14 -8.19 15.44
CA ASP A 65 -8.13 -8.50 16.88
C ASP A 65 -6.70 -8.65 17.42
N LEU A 66 -5.81 -9.27 16.64
CA LEU A 66 -4.38 -9.35 16.93
C LEU A 66 -3.74 -7.95 17.02
N LEU A 67 -4.03 -7.09 16.04
CA LEU A 67 -3.55 -5.71 16.03
C LEU A 67 -4.13 -4.86 17.15
N GLY A 68 -5.40 -5.05 17.50
CA GLY A 68 -6.08 -4.31 18.57
C GLY A 68 -5.53 -4.64 19.96
N ARG A 69 -4.90 -5.80 20.14
CA ARG A 69 -4.29 -6.23 21.40
C ARG A 69 -2.83 -5.81 21.55
N LEU A 70 -2.20 -5.29 20.49
CA LEU A 70 -0.80 -4.88 20.54
C LEU A 70 -0.64 -3.60 21.38
N PRO A 71 0.32 -3.57 22.33
CA PRO A 71 0.75 -2.34 22.96
C PRO A 71 1.60 -1.55 21.95
N TRP A 72 0.93 -0.73 21.12
CA TRP A 72 1.54 -0.04 19.98
C TRP A 72 2.69 0.89 20.35
N ASP A 73 2.61 1.51 21.52
CA ASP A 73 3.66 2.33 22.13
C ASP A 73 4.98 1.56 22.22
N LYS A 74 4.94 0.32 22.74
CA LYS A 74 6.13 -0.53 22.86
C LYS A 74 6.47 -1.27 21.57
N ALA A 75 5.45 -1.68 20.83
CA ALA A 75 5.64 -2.45 19.60
C ALA A 75 6.38 -1.64 18.53
N LEU A 76 6.22 -0.31 18.54
CA LEU A 76 6.82 0.60 17.57
C LEU A 76 7.99 1.44 18.12
N GLU A 77 8.27 1.35 19.43
CA GLU A 77 9.34 2.13 20.06
C GLU A 77 10.69 1.89 19.39
N GLY A 78 11.34 2.96 18.94
CA GLY A 78 12.67 2.91 18.33
C GLY A 78 12.75 2.20 16.98
N ARG A 79 11.62 1.77 16.39
CA ARG A 79 11.60 1.06 15.12
C ARG A 79 11.54 2.00 13.93
N GLU A 80 12.29 1.67 12.88
CA GLU A 80 12.12 2.31 11.58
C GLU A 80 10.87 1.81 10.86
N ALA A 81 10.39 2.57 9.86
CA ALA A 81 9.20 2.21 9.09
C ALA A 81 9.28 0.79 8.48
N GLN A 82 10.48 0.36 8.08
CA GLN A 82 10.70 -0.99 7.55
C GLN A 82 10.50 -2.06 8.64
N GLU A 83 10.97 -1.82 9.86
CA GLU A 83 10.86 -2.76 10.98
C GLU A 83 9.43 -2.80 11.52
N SER A 84 8.77 -1.65 11.61
CA SER A 84 7.34 -1.56 11.92
C SER A 84 6.49 -2.32 10.89
N CYS A 85 6.87 -2.26 9.61
CA CYS A 85 6.20 -3.00 8.55
C CYS A 85 6.34 -4.52 8.73
N ILE A 86 7.45 -5.01 9.28
CA ILE A 86 7.64 -6.45 9.58
C ILE A 86 6.68 -6.89 10.69
N VAL A 87 6.54 -6.12 11.77
CA VAL A 87 5.58 -6.41 12.86
C VAL A 87 4.17 -6.58 12.29
N PHE A 88 3.73 -5.69 11.41
CA PHE A 88 2.42 -5.78 10.77
C PHE A 88 2.27 -7.05 9.92
N LYS A 89 3.31 -7.39 9.14
CA LYS A 89 3.32 -8.58 8.27
C LYS A 89 3.29 -9.89 9.05
N ASP A 90 3.95 -9.95 10.20
CA ASP A 90 3.96 -11.15 11.04
C ASP A 90 2.57 -11.44 11.61
N HIS A 91 1.85 -10.41 12.06
CA HIS A 91 0.47 -10.57 12.53
C HIS A 91 -0.48 -10.94 11.39
N LEU A 92 -0.22 -10.42 10.18
CA LEU A 92 -1.00 -10.81 9.02
C LEU A 92 -0.78 -12.29 8.70
N LEU A 93 0.47 -12.75 8.76
CA LEU A 93 0.82 -14.15 8.54
C LEU A 93 0.18 -15.08 9.59
N GLN A 94 0.08 -14.65 10.85
CA GLN A 94 -0.63 -15.41 11.90
C GLN A 94 -2.13 -15.56 11.62
N ALA A 95 -2.71 -14.60 10.88
CA ALA A 95 -4.10 -14.66 10.47
C ALA A 95 -4.30 -15.42 9.15
N GLN A 96 -3.25 -16.01 8.58
CA GLN A 96 -3.35 -16.86 7.38
C GLN A 96 -3.42 -18.33 7.77
N GLU A 97 -4.42 -19.03 7.22
CA GLU A 97 -4.50 -20.50 7.24
C GLU A 97 -3.49 -21.16 6.30
#